data_AF-A0A1V6PK95-F1
#
_entry.id   AF-A0A1V6PK95-F1
#
_cell.length_a   1.000
_cell.length_b   1.000
_cell.length_c   1.000
_cell.angle_alpha   90.00
_cell.angle_beta   90.00
_cell.angle_gamma   90.00
#
_symmetry.space_group_name_H-M   'P 1'
#
loop_
_entity.id
_entity.type
_entity.pdbx_description
1 polymer ?
#
loop_
_entity_poly.entity_id
_entity_poly.type
_entity_poly.pdbx_seq_one_letter_code
_entity_poly.pdbx_strand_id
1 'polypeptide(L)'
;MVNYIVTDYLTGTVPLEDTWNTLDETNQLELVDSVVRAVDELQKLGDVKDVCEHLTATPYVSNDKETPIAIGGPGIGYFLGIKNFLEGILQKHGRPPGCKLLGIDGGLSIQSEYDDIGQIDLSHSDLDELQHRVVFCHNDLEPRNILVRNHPLGNMSLLV
;
A
#
# COMPACT_ATOMS: atom_id res chain seq x y z
N MET A 1 -11.19 -5.80 19.84
CA MET A 1 -11.76 -4.45 19.78
C MET A 1 -12.07 -4.18 18.32
N VAL A 2 -13.34 -3.92 17.98
CA VAL A 2 -13.76 -3.71 16.58
C VAL A 2 -13.84 -2.20 16.37
N ASN A 3 -13.02 -1.68 15.46
CA ASN A 3 -13.09 -0.30 15.02
C ASN A 3 -14.04 -0.22 13.81
N TYR A 4 -14.94 0.75 13.80
CA TYR A 4 -15.81 1.02 12.65
C TYR A 4 -15.64 2.48 12.23
N ILE A 5 -15.76 2.72 10.93
CA ILE A 5 -15.77 4.05 10.32
C ILE A 5 -17.13 4.18 9.62
N VAL A 6 -17.83 5.27 9.88
CA VAL A 6 -19.08 5.62 9.19
C VAL A 6 -18.77 6.72 8.20
N THR A 7 -19.04 6.49 6.92
CA THR A 7 -18.92 7.50 5.86
C THR A 7 -20.31 7.87 5.35
N ASP A 8 -20.40 8.97 4.62
CA ASP A 8 -21.62 9.31 3.90
C ASP A 8 -21.97 8.21 2.89
N TYR A 9 -23.26 7.88 2.83
CA TYR A 9 -23.77 6.93 1.85
C TYR A 9 -23.87 7.59 0.49
N LEU A 10 -23.07 7.14 -0.47
CA LEU A 10 -23.11 7.62 -1.85
C LEU A 10 -24.31 6.99 -2.57
N THR A 11 -25.40 7.75 -2.75
CA THR A 11 -26.57 7.24 -3.47
C THR A 11 -26.30 7.06 -4.97
N GLY A 12 -26.88 6.00 -5.54
CA GLY A 12 -26.82 5.71 -6.97
C GLY A 12 -25.47 5.15 -7.42
N THR A 13 -24.70 4.57 -6.50
CA THR A 13 -23.49 3.82 -6.83
C THR A 13 -23.73 2.33 -6.64
N VAL A 14 -22.94 1.52 -7.34
CA VAL A 14 -22.87 0.07 -7.19
C VAL A 14 -21.40 -0.35 -7.10
N PRO A 15 -21.07 -1.47 -6.43
CA PRO A 15 -19.75 -2.07 -6.51
C PRO A 15 -19.34 -2.34 -7.96
N LEU A 16 -18.06 -2.13 -8.29
CA LEU A 16 -17.55 -2.37 -9.64
C LEU A 16 -17.70 -3.84 -10.04
N GLU A 17 -17.54 -4.78 -9.10
CA GLU A 17 -17.72 -6.21 -9.36
C GLU A 17 -19.10 -6.57 -9.93
N ASP A 18 -20.15 -5.84 -9.52
CA ASP A 18 -21.52 -6.11 -9.94
C ASP A 18 -21.80 -5.65 -11.37
N THR A 19 -21.03 -4.69 -11.89
CA THR A 19 -21.29 -4.06 -13.19
C THR A 19 -20.19 -4.32 -14.22
N TRP A 20 -18.99 -4.76 -13.82
CA TRP A 20 -17.82 -4.91 -14.70
C TRP A 20 -18.09 -5.69 -15.99
N ASN A 21 -18.80 -6.81 -15.88
CA ASN A 21 -19.12 -7.69 -17.01
C ASN A 21 -20.20 -7.11 -17.95
N THR A 22 -20.87 -6.03 -17.55
CA THR A 22 -21.88 -5.35 -18.36
C THR A 22 -21.31 -4.21 -19.21
N LEU A 23 -20.04 -3.88 -18.97
CA LEU A 23 -19.32 -2.81 -19.67
C LEU A 23 -18.70 -3.33 -20.96
N ASP A 24 -18.69 -2.47 -21.98
CA ASP A 24 -17.86 -2.71 -23.16
C ASP A 24 -16.38 -2.39 -22.89
N GLU A 25 -15.51 -2.82 -23.80
CA GLU A 25 -14.06 -2.65 -23.67
C GLU A 25 -13.64 -1.18 -23.53
N THR A 26 -14.34 -0.27 -24.20
CA THR A 26 -14.08 1.17 -24.13
C THR A 26 -14.33 1.70 -22.72
N ASN A 27 -15.50 1.39 -22.14
CA ASN A 27 -15.87 1.83 -20.80
C ASN A 27 -15.00 1.17 -19.71
N GLN A 28 -14.59 -0.08 -19.91
CA GLN A 28 -13.63 -0.74 -19.01
C GLN A 28 -12.28 0.00 -19.00
N LEU A 29 -11.78 0.36 -20.18
CA LEU A 29 -10.50 1.07 -20.32
C LEU A 29 -10.56 2.46 -19.69
N GLU A 30 -11.62 3.23 -19.96
CA GLU A 30 -11.81 4.57 -19.37
C GLU A 30 -11.95 4.53 -17.84
N LEU A 31 -12.58 3.49 -17.32
CA LEU A 31 -12.72 3.29 -15.88
C LEU A 31 -11.38 2.96 -15.22
N VAL A 32 -10.59 2.06 -15.83
CA VAL A 32 -9.24 1.75 -15.35
C VAL A 32 -8.34 3.00 -15.39
N ASP A 33 -8.39 3.78 -16.47
CA ASP A 33 -7.66 5.06 -16.56
C ASP A 33 -8.06 6.01 -15.43
N SER A 34 -9.36 6.10 -15.13
CA SER A 34 -9.87 6.93 -14.03
C SER A 34 -9.38 6.45 -12.65
N VAL A 35 -9.34 5.14 -12.41
CA VAL A 35 -8.78 4.57 -11.16
C VAL A 35 -7.29 4.89 -11.04
N VAL A 36 -6.52 4.67 -12.12
CA VAL A 36 -5.07 4.95 -12.14
C VAL A 36 -4.80 6.43 -11.86
N ARG A 37 -5.55 7.33 -12.50
CA ARG A 37 -5.43 8.78 -12.26
C ARG A 37 -5.78 9.17 -10.83
N ALA A 38 -6.84 8.58 -10.25
CA ALA A 38 -7.21 8.86 -8.87
C ALA A 38 -6.12 8.39 -7.88
N VAL A 39 -5.52 7.22 -8.12
CA VAL A 39 -4.40 6.71 -7.33
C VAL A 39 -3.15 7.59 -7.48
N ASP A 40 -2.83 8.02 -8.70
CA ASP A 40 -1.70 8.93 -8.97
C ASP A 40 -1.88 10.28 -8.24
N GLU A 41 -3.07 10.88 -8.30
CA GLU A 41 -3.37 12.11 -7.55
C GLU A 41 -3.30 11.88 -6.03
N LEU A 42 -3.81 10.76 -5.52
CA LEU A 42 -3.68 10.38 -4.11
C LEU A 42 -2.20 10.23 -3.69
N GLN A 43 -1.37 9.64 -4.55
CA GLN A 43 0.07 9.50 -4.31
C GLN A 43 0.78 10.85 -4.28
N LYS A 44 0.35 11.81 -5.11
CA LYS A 44 0.87 13.20 -5.09
C LYS A 44 0.49 13.96 -3.83
N LEU A 45 -0.56 13.55 -3.11
CA LEU A 45 -0.88 14.07 -1.78
C LEU A 45 0.12 13.62 -0.70
N GLY A 46 1.13 12.82 -1.05
CA GLY A 46 2.22 12.36 -0.18
C GLY A 46 3.17 13.47 0.28
N ASP A 47 2.63 14.51 0.92
CA ASP A 47 3.30 15.36 1.91
C ASP A 47 2.27 16.23 2.66
N VAL A 48 1.17 15.65 3.16
CA VAL A 48 0.23 16.40 4.00
C VAL A 48 0.87 16.60 5.38
N LYS A 49 1.63 17.68 5.53
CA LYS A 49 2.20 18.13 6.82
C LYS A 49 1.22 17.99 7.98
N ASP A 50 -0.05 18.34 7.78
CA ASP A 50 -1.08 18.28 8.81
C ASP A 50 -1.39 16.85 9.31
N VAL A 51 -1.31 15.84 8.43
CA VAL A 51 -1.54 14.43 8.80
C VAL A 51 -0.34 13.91 9.58
N CYS A 52 0.88 14.22 9.14
CA CYS A 52 2.08 13.90 9.91
C CYS A 52 2.06 14.59 11.28
N GLU A 53 1.71 15.86 11.35
CA GLU A 53 1.60 16.61 12.62
C GLU A 53 0.54 16.00 13.56
N HIS A 54 -0.63 15.61 13.04
CA HIS A 54 -1.66 14.95 13.85
C HIS A 54 -1.27 13.53 14.30
N LEU A 55 -0.60 12.76 13.44
CA LEU A 55 -0.14 11.42 13.78
C LEU A 55 1.01 11.47 14.79
N THR A 56 1.88 12.47 14.72
CA THR A 56 2.99 12.65 15.68
C THR A 56 2.55 13.04 17.09
N ALA A 57 1.27 13.41 17.28
CA ALA A 57 0.65 13.55 18.59
C ALA A 57 0.18 12.21 19.19
N THR A 58 0.28 11.10 18.43
CA THR A 58 -0.10 9.76 18.88
C THR A 58 1.12 8.99 19.41
N PRO A 59 0.94 8.03 20.33
CA PRO A 59 2.06 7.20 20.82
C PRO A 59 2.64 6.26 19.77
N TYR A 60 2.10 6.26 18.54
CA TYR A 60 2.49 5.37 17.45
C TYR A 60 3.42 6.04 16.43
N VAL A 61 3.55 7.36 16.45
CA VAL A 61 4.47 8.13 15.61
C VAL A 61 5.24 9.07 16.52
N SER A 62 6.53 8.81 16.69
CA SER A 62 7.40 9.64 17.51
C SER A 62 8.09 10.71 16.65
N ASN A 63 8.07 11.96 17.14
CA ASN A 63 8.88 13.07 16.61
C ASN A 63 10.31 13.06 17.16
N ASP A 64 10.61 12.15 18.07
CA ASP A 64 11.93 12.06 18.67
C ASP A 64 12.87 11.36 17.70
N LYS A 65 13.98 12.04 17.33
CA LYS A 65 15.02 11.44 16.48
C LYS A 65 15.64 10.19 17.12
N GLU A 66 15.40 9.98 18.42
CA GLU A 66 15.87 8.82 19.18
C GLU A 66 14.88 7.63 19.17
N THR A 67 13.59 7.83 18.82
CA THR A 67 12.61 6.72 18.68
C THR A 67 12.04 6.69 17.26
N PRO A 68 12.60 5.87 16.35
CA PRO A 68 12.15 5.79 14.96
C PRO A 68 10.68 5.39 14.82
N ILE A 69 10.06 5.83 13.72
CA ILE A 69 8.75 5.33 13.26
C ILE A 69 8.80 3.81 13.23
N ALA A 70 7.90 3.18 13.99
CA ALA A 70 7.81 1.73 14.05
C ALA A 70 6.98 1.21 12.87
N ILE A 71 7.58 0.40 12.02
CA ILE A 71 6.95 -0.24 10.86
C ILE A 71 6.40 -1.60 11.29
N GLY A 72 5.18 -1.92 10.87
CA GLY A 72 4.56 -3.23 11.09
C GLY A 72 3.23 -3.18 11.83
N GLY A 73 2.91 -4.23 12.58
CA GLY A 73 1.60 -4.35 13.24
C GLY A 73 1.45 -5.58 14.12
N PRO A 74 0.29 -5.75 14.79
CA PRO A 74 0.09 -6.75 15.86
C PRO A 74 0.37 -8.21 15.44
N GLY A 75 0.15 -8.56 14.16
CA GLY A 75 0.41 -9.91 13.65
C GLY A 75 1.89 -10.20 13.40
N ILE A 76 2.68 -9.20 13.01
CA ILE A 76 4.04 -9.38 12.48
C ILE A 76 5.12 -8.82 13.42
N GLY A 77 4.77 -7.87 14.28
CA GLY A 77 5.69 -7.14 15.15
C GLY A 77 5.86 -5.68 14.69
N TYR A 78 6.54 -4.89 15.53
CA TYR A 78 6.87 -3.49 15.26
C TYR A 78 8.40 -3.37 15.16
N PHE A 79 8.88 -2.67 14.12
CA PHE A 79 10.30 -2.66 13.75
C PHE A 79 10.80 -1.24 13.49
N LEU A 80 12.04 -0.97 13.89
CA LEU A 80 12.68 0.34 13.72
C LEU A 80 13.29 0.43 12.31
N GLY A 81 12.45 0.63 11.29
CA GLY A 81 12.85 0.79 9.89
C GLY A 81 12.66 -0.45 9.00
N ILE A 82 12.70 -0.23 7.68
CA ILE A 82 12.34 -1.24 6.67
C ILE A 82 13.27 -2.45 6.68
N LYS A 83 14.56 -2.26 6.94
CA LYS A 83 15.52 -3.36 7.06
C LYS A 83 15.09 -4.37 8.14
N ASN A 84 14.87 -3.85 9.35
CA ASN A 84 14.46 -4.65 10.51
C ASN A 84 13.10 -5.32 10.28
N PHE A 85 12.21 -4.62 9.58
CA PHE A 85 10.90 -5.14 9.18
C PHE A 85 11.00 -6.32 8.21
N LEU A 86 11.78 -6.20 7.14
CA LEU A 86 11.99 -7.25 6.16
C LEU A 86 12.69 -8.47 6.78
N GLU A 87 13.72 -8.23 7.58
CA GLU A 87 14.39 -9.27 8.39
C GLU A 87 13.39 -9.98 9.31
N GLY A 88 12.54 -9.24 10.01
CA GLY A 88 11.56 -9.76 10.94
C GLY A 88 10.45 -10.58 10.29
N ILE A 89 9.89 -10.13 9.17
CA ILE A 89 8.88 -10.88 8.41
C ILE A 89 9.43 -12.23 7.97
N LEU A 90 10.63 -12.23 7.39
CA LEU A 90 11.26 -13.43 6.84
C LEU A 90 11.69 -14.43 7.93
N GLN A 91 11.98 -13.96 9.14
CA GLN A 91 12.26 -14.82 10.30
C GLN A 91 10.98 -15.37 10.93
N LYS A 92 9.92 -14.56 11.09
CA LYS A 92 8.72 -14.90 11.87
C LYS A 92 7.72 -15.77 11.10
N HIS A 93 7.57 -15.57 9.80
CA HIS A 93 6.60 -16.30 8.98
C HIS A 93 7.12 -17.61 8.40
N GLY A 94 8.35 -18.00 8.79
CA GLY A 94 9.11 -18.99 8.06
C GLY A 94 9.58 -18.37 6.75
N ARG A 95 10.89 -18.42 6.53
CA ARG A 95 11.51 -18.02 5.27
C ARG A 95 10.71 -18.67 4.12
N PRO A 96 10.19 -17.91 3.14
CA PRO A 96 9.58 -18.51 1.97
C PRO A 96 10.56 -19.55 1.43
N PRO A 97 10.15 -20.82 1.26
CA PRO A 97 11.06 -21.86 0.79
C PRO A 97 11.66 -21.38 -0.53
N GLY A 98 12.97 -21.18 -0.54
CA GLY A 98 13.69 -20.70 -1.71
C GLY A 98 14.15 -19.23 -1.72
N CYS A 99 14.21 -18.49 -0.60
CA CYS A 99 14.77 -17.10 -0.63
C CYS A 99 15.75 -16.82 0.50
N LYS A 100 17.06 -16.65 0.27
CA LYS A 100 18.12 -16.31 1.24
C LYS A 100 18.20 -14.82 1.47
N LEU A 101 18.33 -14.43 2.73
CA LEU A 101 18.68 -13.06 3.09
C LEU A 101 20.18 -12.99 3.32
N LEU A 102 20.86 -12.10 2.59
CA LEU A 102 22.28 -11.84 2.73
C LEU A 102 22.42 -10.39 3.23
N GLY A 103 22.98 -10.21 4.42
CA GLY A 103 23.32 -8.89 4.92
C GLY A 103 24.46 -8.32 4.09
N ILE A 104 24.25 -7.14 3.50
CA ILE A 104 25.31 -6.35 2.86
C ILE A 104 25.52 -5.07 3.69
N ASP A 105 26.71 -4.46 3.59
CA ASP A 105 27.05 -3.27 4.37
C ASP A 105 26.01 -2.15 4.17
N GLY A 106 25.25 -1.86 5.22
CA GLY A 106 24.20 -0.84 5.22
C GLY A 106 22.93 -1.15 4.41
N GLY A 107 22.88 -2.29 3.70
CA GLY A 107 21.77 -2.69 2.84
C GLY A 107 21.20 -4.07 3.16
N LEU A 108 20.46 -4.62 2.19
CA LEU A 108 19.81 -5.92 2.26
C LEU A 108 19.86 -6.62 0.90
N SER A 109 20.35 -7.84 0.84
CA SER A 109 20.27 -8.66 -0.38
C SER A 109 19.32 -9.82 -0.17
N ILE A 110 18.42 -10.02 -1.13
CA ILE A 110 17.44 -11.11 -1.15
C ILE A 110 17.74 -11.96 -2.38
N GLN A 111 18.25 -13.17 -2.14
CA GLN A 111 18.64 -14.12 -3.17
C GLN A 111 17.62 -15.24 -3.25
N SER A 112 17.06 -15.49 -4.43
CA SER A 112 16.30 -16.72 -4.67
C SER A 112 17.25 -17.94 -4.71
N GLU A 113 16.79 -19.08 -4.20
CA GLU A 113 17.44 -20.38 -4.38
C GLU A 113 17.09 -21.00 -5.73
N TYR A 114 16.16 -20.38 -6.48
CA TYR A 114 15.85 -20.72 -7.87
C TYR A 114 16.67 -19.83 -8.80
N ASP A 115 17.48 -20.47 -9.66
CA ASP A 115 18.45 -19.82 -10.54
C ASP A 115 17.83 -18.84 -11.56
N ASP A 116 16.54 -19.00 -11.86
CA ASP A 116 15.78 -18.19 -12.82
C ASP A 116 15.25 -16.87 -12.26
N ILE A 117 15.14 -16.75 -10.93
CA ILE A 117 14.62 -15.54 -10.25
C ILE A 117 15.76 -14.59 -9.87
N GLY A 118 16.94 -15.14 -9.54
CA GLY A 118 18.14 -14.35 -9.27
C GLY A 118 18.19 -13.69 -7.88
N GLN A 119 18.90 -12.56 -7.79
CA GLN A 119 19.15 -11.83 -6.55
C GLN A 119 18.77 -10.36 -6.73
N ILE A 120 18.18 -9.77 -5.69
CA ILE A 120 17.94 -8.34 -5.59
C ILE A 120 18.74 -7.75 -4.44
N ASP A 121 19.44 -6.66 -4.71
CA ASP A 121 20.20 -5.91 -3.73
C ASP A 121 19.50 -4.58 -3.47
N LEU A 122 19.20 -4.32 -2.21
CA LEU A 122 18.63 -3.07 -1.71
C LEU A 122 19.75 -2.33 -0.98
N SER A 123 20.20 -1.24 -1.56
CA SER A 123 21.12 -0.31 -0.93
C SER A 123 20.45 0.43 0.24
N HIS A 124 21.25 1.19 1.00
CA HIS A 124 20.71 2.04 2.06
C HIS A 124 19.67 3.04 1.53
N SER A 125 19.95 3.67 0.38
CA SER A 125 19.02 4.60 -0.24
C SER A 125 17.75 3.93 -0.73
N ASP A 126 17.82 2.68 -1.20
CA ASP A 126 16.62 1.94 -1.63
C ASP A 126 15.73 1.62 -0.43
N LEU A 127 16.33 1.26 0.71
CA LEU A 127 15.61 0.98 1.95
C LEU A 127 14.98 2.25 2.54
N ASP A 128 15.69 3.38 2.48
CA ASP A 128 15.18 4.68 2.88
C ASP A 128 14.03 5.10 1.95
N GLU A 129 14.19 5.01 0.63
CA GLU A 129 13.15 5.32 -0.35
C GLU A 129 11.91 4.44 -0.14
N LEU A 130 12.11 3.15 0.12
CA LEU A 130 11.03 2.22 0.44
C LEU A 130 10.30 2.64 1.72
N GLN A 131 11.02 3.09 2.76
CA GLN A 131 10.40 3.59 3.98
C GLN A 131 9.50 4.81 3.73
N HIS A 132 9.89 5.70 2.82
CA HIS A 132 9.09 6.87 2.44
C HIS A 132 7.89 6.49 1.55
N ARG A 133 7.94 5.34 0.86
CA ARG A 133 6.92 4.92 -0.13
C ARG A 133 5.95 3.84 0.33
N VAL A 134 6.24 3.11 1.41
CA VAL A 134 5.41 1.98 1.90
C VAL A 134 4.05 2.42 2.46
N VAL A 135 3.73 3.72 2.44
CA VAL A 135 2.53 4.31 3.05
C VAL A 135 1.18 3.86 2.45
N PHE A 136 1.15 3.08 1.37
CA PHE A 136 -0.10 2.81 0.63
C PHE A 136 -0.41 1.35 0.27
N CYS A 137 0.19 0.37 0.96
CA CYS A 137 -0.17 -1.05 0.76
C CYS A 137 -1.58 -1.42 1.24
N HIS A 138 -2.34 -0.47 1.80
CA HIS A 138 -3.68 -0.69 2.36
C HIS A 138 -4.83 -0.22 1.45
N ASN A 139 -4.54 0.29 0.26
CA ASN A 139 -5.59 0.59 -0.72
C ASN A 139 -6.04 -0.72 -1.36
N ASP A 140 -7.03 -1.35 -0.74
CA ASP A 140 -7.69 -2.53 -1.28
C ASP A 140 -8.55 -2.15 -2.49
N LEU A 141 -7.90 -2.11 -3.66
CA LEU A 141 -8.53 -1.81 -4.95
C LEU A 141 -9.23 -3.02 -5.57
N GLU A 142 -9.60 -4.02 -4.76
CA GLU A 142 -10.48 -5.08 -5.24
C GLU A 142 -11.80 -4.46 -5.77
N PRO A 143 -12.36 -4.97 -6.88
CA PRO A 143 -13.57 -4.40 -7.49
C PRO A 143 -14.77 -4.24 -6.53
N ARG A 144 -14.86 -5.07 -5.49
CA ARG A 144 -15.88 -4.94 -4.43
C ARG A 144 -15.79 -3.67 -3.60
N ASN A 145 -14.62 -3.04 -3.55
CA ASN A 145 -14.35 -1.83 -2.77
C ASN A 145 -14.40 -0.54 -3.62
N ILE A 146 -14.61 -0.66 -4.93
CA ILE A 146 -14.70 0.49 -5.84
C ILE A 146 -16.18 0.74 -6.15
N LEU A 147 -16.68 1.92 -5.78
CA LEU A 147 -18.06 2.34 -6.05
C LEU A 147 -18.12 3.15 -7.35
N VAL A 148 -19.02 2.76 -8.24
CA VAL A 148 -19.20 3.40 -9.55
C VAL A 148 -20.64 3.81 -9.78
N ARG A 149 -20.84 4.89 -10.51
CA ARG A 149 -22.18 5.38 -10.89
C ARG A 149 -22.41 5.14 -12.36
N ASN A 150 -23.46 4.39 -12.67
CA ASN A 150 -23.96 4.26 -14.04
C ASN A 150 -24.66 5.56 -14.46
N HIS A 151 -24.11 6.32 -15.41
CA HIS A 151 -24.91 7.37 -16.04
C HIS A 151 -25.85 6.76 -17.09
N PRO A 152 -27.08 7.28 -17.20
CA PRO A 152 -28.06 6.85 -18.20
C PRO A 152 -27.66 7.14 -19.67
N LEU A 153 -26.46 7.69 -19.92
CA LEU A 153 -25.91 7.97 -21.25
C LEU A 153 -24.68 7.10 -21.61
N GLY A 154 -24.31 6.12 -20.77
CA GLY A 154 -23.22 5.19 -21.04
C GLY A 154 -21.84 5.57 -20.50
N ASN A 155 -21.64 6.82 -20.03
CA ASN A 155 -20.33 7.23 -19.49
C ASN A 155 -20.28 7.06 -17.96
N MET A 156 -19.31 6.33 -17.44
CA MET A 156 -19.11 6.25 -15.99
C MET A 156 -18.09 7.27 -15.48
N SER A 157 -18.33 7.79 -14.29
CA SER A 157 -17.38 8.64 -13.56
C SER A 157 -17.07 8.00 -12.21
N LEU A 158 -15.77 8.00 -11.87
CA LEU A 158 -15.30 7.63 -10.55
C LEU A 158 -15.67 8.74 -9.56
N LEU A 159 -16.21 8.38 -8.40
CA LEU A 159 -16.29 9.28 -7.26
C LEU A 159 -15.05 8.99 -6.40
N VAL A 160 -14.13 9.95 -6.35
CA VAL A 160 -13.02 10.00 -5.38
C VAL A 160 -13.52 10.76 -4.16
#